data_AF-A0A137Q0P3-F1
#
_entry.id   AF-A0A137Q0P3-F1
#
_cell.length_a   1.000
_cell.length_b   1.000
_cell.length_c   1.000
_cell.angle_alpha   90.00
_cell.angle_beta   90.00
_cell.angle_gamma   90.00
#
_symmetry.space_group_name_H-M   'P 1'
#
loop_
_entity.id
_entity.type
_entity.pdbx_description
1 polymer ?
#
loop_
_entity_poly.entity_id
_entity_poly.type
_entity_poly.pdbx_seq_one_letter_code
_entity_poly.pdbx_strand_id
1 'polypeptide(L)' 'MDPIKLKGIEDWPEPKTQQHVQQFIRFYNFYPKFIKNYSEIAHPLNQLLQKKTTFQFTDEARQAFKTLNQKFYQ' A
#
# COMPACT_ATOMS: atom_id res chain seq x y z
N MET A 1 3.96 -17.02 -4.41
CA MET A 1 4.12 -15.68 -5.02
C MET A 1 5.43 -15.64 -5.79
N ASP A 2 5.51 -14.88 -6.89
CA ASP A 2 6.75 -14.71 -7.65
C ASP A 2 7.85 -14.11 -6.74
N PRO A 3 8.94 -14.85 -6.44
CA PRO A 3 9.98 -14.38 -5.52
C PRO A 3 10.72 -13.12 -6.04
N ILE A 4 10.69 -12.88 -7.35
CA ILE A 4 11.26 -11.70 -7.99
C ILE A 4 10.46 -10.44 -7.65
N LYS A 5 9.13 -10.56 -7.53
CA LYS A 5 8.25 -9.41 -7.24
C LYS A 5 8.20 -9.08 -5.75
N LEU A 6 8.41 -10.09 -4.90
CA LEU A 6 8.54 -9.93 -3.44
C LEU A 6 9.74 -9.06 -3.07
N LYS A 7 10.91 -9.28 -3.68
CA LYS A 7 12.10 -8.45 -3.44
C LYS A 7 11.90 -6.97 -3.77
N GLY A 8 11.16 -6.67 -4.85
CA GLY A 8 10.86 -5.29 -5.22
C GLY A 8 9.95 -4.56 -4.22
N ILE A 9 9.18 -5.30 -3.43
CA ILE A 9 8.35 -4.74 -2.35
C ILE A 9 9.15 -4.60 -1.06
N GLU A 10 10.18 -5.43 -0.86
CA GLU A 10 11.02 -5.43 0.35
C GLU A 10 11.88 -4.18 0.40
N ASP A 11 12.40 -3.80 -0.76
CA ASP A 11 13.12 -2.55 -0.96
C ASP A 11 12.20 -1.33 -1.18
N TRP A 12 10.86 -1.46 -1.05
CA TRP A 12 9.98 -0.32 -1.33
C TRP A 12 10.06 0.71 -0.19
N PRO A 13 10.61 1.92 -0.44
CA PRO A 13 10.71 2.93 0.59
C PRO A 13 9.32 3.39 1.06
N GLU A 14 9.23 3.80 2.32
CA GLU A 14 8.01 4.37 2.87
C GLU A 14 7.56 5.56 2.00
N PRO A 15 6.32 5.56 1.49
CA PRO A 15 5.90 6.54 0.51
C PRO A 15 5.74 7.92 1.16
N LYS A 16 6.70 8.81 0.88
CA LYS A 16 6.72 10.20 1.38
C LYS A 16 5.82 11.16 0.60
N THR A 17 5.25 10.71 -0.52
CA THR A 17 4.46 11.55 -1.43
C THR A 17 3.21 10.81 -1.90
N GLN A 18 2.18 11.57 -2.25
CA GLN A 18 0.93 11.05 -2.81
C GLN A 18 1.17 10.21 -4.07
N GLN A 19 2.15 10.59 -4.89
CA GLN A 19 2.51 9.83 -6.09
C GLN A 19 3.06 8.44 -5.75
N HIS A 20 3.93 8.32 -4.75
CA HIS A 20 4.43 7.01 -4.29
C HIS A 20 3.29 6.15 -3.73
N VAL A 21 2.39 6.73 -2.92
CA VAL A 21 1.19 6.01 -2.44
C VAL A 21 0.32 5.54 -3.61
N GLN A 22 0.14 6.38 -4.64
CA GLN A 22 -0.67 6.02 -5.81
C GLN A 22 -0.04 4.90 -6.63
N GLN A 23 1.28 4.90 -6.76
CA GLN A 23 2.02 3.84 -7.45
C GLN A 23 1.94 2.53 -6.67
N PHE A 24 2.04 2.60 -5.34
CA PHE A 24 1.89 1.48 -4.44
C PHE A 24 0.48 0.85 -4.52
N ILE A 25 -0.59 1.66 -4.42
CA ILE A 25 -1.96 1.14 -4.55
C ILE A 25 -2.18 0.53 -5.94
N ARG A 26 -1.68 1.16 -7.01
CA ARG A 26 -1.78 0.59 -8.37
C ARG A 26 -1.13 -0.79 -8.47
N PHE A 27 0.03 -0.96 -7.83
CA PHE A 27 0.72 -2.24 -7.78
C PHE A 27 -0.09 -3.28 -6.98
N TYR A 28 -0.53 -2.91 -5.77
CA TYR A 28 -1.25 -3.80 -4.87
C TYR A 28 -2.65 -4.17 -5.35
N ASN A 29 -3.28 -3.33 -6.17
CA ASN A 29 -4.55 -3.65 -6.84
C ASN A 29 -4.48 -4.89 -7.74
N PHE A 30 -3.29 -5.34 -8.12
CA PHE A 30 -3.13 -6.59 -8.88
C PHE A 30 -3.14 -7.85 -7.99
N TYR A 31 -2.87 -7.70 -6.68
CA TYR A 31 -2.71 -8.82 -5.74
C TYR A 31 -3.79 -8.96 -4.65
N PRO A 32 -5.00 -8.38 -4.71
CA PRO A 32 -5.97 -8.48 -3.63
C PRO A 32 -6.44 -9.92 -3.39
N LYS A 33 -6.30 -10.82 -4.37
CA LYS A 33 -6.60 -12.26 -4.22
C LYS A 33 -5.68 -12.97 -3.23
N PHE A 34 -4.51 -12.41 -2.94
CA PHE A 34 -3.52 -12.99 -2.02
C PHE A 34 -3.58 -12.35 -0.63
N ILE A 35 -4.21 -11.19 -0.49
CA ILE A 35 -4.27 -10.43 0.76
C ILE A 35 -5.72 -10.45 1.27
N LYS A 36 -5.97 -11.24 2.32
CA LYS A 36 -7.26 -11.18 3.02
C LYS A 36 -7.51 -9.77 3.56
N ASN A 37 -8.72 -9.28 3.35
CA ASN A 37 -9.18 -7.94 3.77
C ASN A 37 -8.40 -6.78 3.13
N TYR A 38 -7.87 -6.98 1.92
CA TYR A 38 -7.16 -5.93 1.17
C TYR A 38 -7.93 -4.60 1.12
N SER A 39 -9.23 -4.63 0.79
CA SER A 39 -10.03 -3.40 0.65
C SER A 39 -10.10 -2.59 1.94
N GLU A 40 -10.18 -3.23 3.10
CA GLU A 40 -10.19 -2.55 4.40
C GLU A 40 -8.83 -1.93 4.71
N ILE A 41 -7.75 -2.65 4.43
CA ILE A 41 -6.39 -2.17 4.69
C ILE A 41 -6.02 -1.05 3.71
N ALA A 42 -6.43 -1.15 2.44
CA ALA A 42 -6.17 -0.15 1.42
C ALA A 42 -7.08 1.08 1.53
N HIS A 43 -8.14 1.03 2.35
CA HIS A 43 -9.08 2.14 2.55
C HIS A 43 -8.39 3.45 3.00
N PRO A 44 -7.60 3.48 4.09
CA PRO A 44 -6.91 4.69 4.52
C PRO A 44 -5.94 5.22 3.44
N LEU A 45 -5.26 4.33 2.71
CA LEU A 45 -4.38 4.72 1.61
C LEU A 45 -5.16 5.35 0.43
N ASN A 46 -6.33 4.81 0.09
CA ASN A 46 -7.20 5.38 -0.93
C ASN A 46 -7.78 6.73 -0.51
N GLN A 47 -8.06 6.95 0.77
CA GLN A 47 -8.47 8.25 1.29
C GLN A 47 -7.37 9.30 1.12
N LEU A 48 -6.10 8.94 1.30
CA LEU A 48 -4.96 9.82 1.03
C LEU A 48 -4.81 10.23 -0.44
N LEU A 49 -5.37 9.45 -1.37
CA LEU A 49 -5.33 9.75 -2.79
C LEU A 49 -6.49 10.64 -3.26
N GLN A 50 -7.46 10.95 -2.41
CA GLN A 50 -8.60 11.78 -2.78
C GLN A 50 -8.16 13.22 -3.04
N LYS A 51 -8.53 13.76 -4.21
CA LYS A 51 -8.14 15.10 -4.70
C LYS A 51 -8.53 16.28 -3.80
N LYS A 52 -9.35 16.07 -2.76
CA LYS A 52 -9.86 17.12 -1.88
C LYS A 52 -9.09 17.29 -0.57
N THR A 53 -8.13 16.40 -0.27
CA THR A 53 -7.45 16.39 1.02
C THR A 53 -5.97 16.68 0.83
N THR A 54 -5.41 17.56 1.67
CA THR A 54 -3.96 17.76 1.75
C THR A 54 -3.30 16.42 2.06
N PHE A 55 -2.35 15.99 1.24
CA PHE A 55 -1.64 14.74 1.47
C PHE A 55 -0.95 14.79 2.84
N GLN A 56 -1.48 14.03 3.79
CA GLN A 56 -0.88 13.81 5.11
C GLN A 56 -0.71 12.32 5.29
N PHE A 57 0.53 11.87 5.41
CA PHE A 57 0.80 10.48 5.70
C PHE A 57 0.49 10.19 7.17
N THR A 58 -0.78 9.87 7.45
CA THR A 58 -1.27 9.57 8.80
C THR A 58 -0.76 8.22 9.29
N ASP A 59 -0.74 8.02 10.60
CA ASP A 59 -0.32 6.74 11.18
C ASP A 59 -1.21 5.57 10.74
N GLU A 60 -2.50 5.80 10.48
CA GLU A 60 -3.40 4.80 9.90
C GLU A 60 -2.94 4.35 8.51
N ALA A 61 -2.53 5.28 7.65
CA ALA A 61 -1.99 4.95 6.33
C ALA A 61 -0.63 4.25 6.40
N ARG A 62 0.23 4.68 7.33
CA ARG A 62 1.52 4.01 7.60
C ARG A 62 1.30 2.58 8.10
N GLN A 63 0.31 2.37 8.96
CA GLN A 63 -0.05 1.05 9.48
C GLN A 63 -0.67 0.17 8.39
N ALA A 64 -1.51 0.73 7.52
CA ALA A 64 -2.01 0.05 6.33
C ALA A 64 -0.88 -0.39 5.40
N PHE A 65 0.08 0.50 5.12
CA PHE A 65 1.27 0.17 4.30
C PHE A 65 2.07 -0.99 4.90
N LYS A 66 2.39 -0.92 6.20
CA LYS A 66 3.09 -2.01 6.92
C LYS A 66 2.30 -3.32 6.87
N THR A 67 0.99 -3.25 7.08
CA THR A 67 0.11 -4.42 7.05
C THR A 67 0.07 -5.06 5.67
N LEU A 68 0.00 -4.27 4.60
CA LEU A 68 0.03 -4.77 3.22
C LEU A 68 1.36 -5.44 2.87
N ASN A 69 2.48 -4.88 3.31
CA ASN A 69 3.78 -5.52 3.16
C ASN A 69 3.82 -6.84 3.93
N GLN A 70 3.48 -6.84 5.23
CA GLN A 70 3.46 -8.06 6.05
C GLN A 70 2.56 -9.16 5.48
N LYS A 71 1.35 -8.82 5.04
CA LYS A 71 0.40 -9.78 4.44
C LYS A 71 0.84 -10.29 3.09
N PHE A 72 1.71 -9.57 2.39
CA PHE A 72 2.27 -10.02 1.13
C PHE A 72 3.45 -10.99 1.32
N TYR A 73 4.21 -10.88 2.42
CA TYR A 73 5.27 -11.85 2.77
C TYR A 73 4.76 -13.14 3.43
N GLN A 74 3.52 -13.14 3.94
CA GLN A 74 2.91 -14.27 4.64
C GLN A 74 2.31 -15.30 3.68
#